data_AF-A0A8T7E451-F1
#
_entry.id   AF-A0A8T7E451-F1
#
_cell.length_a   1.000
_cell.length_b   1.000
_cell.length_c   1.000
_cell.angle_alpha   90.00
_cell.angle_beta   90.00
_cell.angle_gamma   90.00
#
_symmetry.space_group_name_H-M   'P 1'
#
loop_
_entity.id
_entity.type
_entity.pdbx_description
1 polymer ?
#
loop_
_entity_poly.entity_id
_entity_poly.type
_entity_poly.pdbx_seq_one_letter_code
_entity_poly.pdbx_strand_id
1 'polypeptide(L)'
;MSAIVEQIGFEKPDDALRAWRALRYFSLYRLVIAGLFVVLGVVDTLPPPLGSNAPVLFSWTAWIYLALGIAILVIVEGRVQRYRLQLFAQICVDILMLTLMMHASGGVESGLGILIVVAVASGSLLASGRMAVLLAATATLAVLLETAVATSFFGSPAGTYTQAGMLGAAMFGTALLSYLLAERVRESEALAARQAVDIVKLSRLNEHIVQRMRSGVVVLDADGRIVLINESARGMLGIGGDVQGVALDQVAPVLVTPYVDWLNRGLNSAEPISTEESNIDVMASFAGLGGDERSGHI
;
A
#
# COMPACT_ATOMS: atom_id res chain seq x y z
N MET A 1 -2.64 21.17 -9.54
CA MET A 1 -2.39 19.71 -9.51
C MET A 1 -1.50 19.24 -10.66
N SER A 2 -1.68 19.76 -11.88
CA SER A 2 -0.85 19.43 -13.06
C SER A 2 0.65 19.77 -12.91
N ALA A 3 1.01 20.92 -12.32
CA ALA A 3 2.43 21.30 -12.15
C ALA A 3 3.21 20.47 -11.11
N ILE A 4 2.52 19.72 -10.22
CA ILE A 4 3.16 18.92 -9.16
C ILE A 4 3.58 17.54 -9.68
N VAL A 5 2.86 16.98 -10.66
CA VAL A 5 3.14 15.65 -11.22
C VAL A 5 4.35 15.69 -12.15
N GLU A 6 4.52 16.79 -12.90
CA GLU A 6 5.55 16.95 -13.92
C GLU A 6 6.98 17.00 -13.37
N GLN A 7 7.15 17.36 -12.09
CA GLN A 7 8.48 17.51 -11.49
C GLN A 7 9.10 16.21 -10.94
N ILE A 8 8.36 15.10 -10.90
CA ILE A 8 8.71 13.96 -10.02
C ILE A 8 8.93 12.64 -10.77
N GLY A 9 8.68 12.55 -12.08
CA GLY A 9 8.86 11.30 -12.82
C GLY A 9 7.98 10.14 -12.30
N PHE A 10 6.90 10.47 -11.58
CA PHE A 10 5.85 9.52 -11.22
C PHE A 10 4.84 9.50 -12.36
N GLU A 11 4.57 8.30 -12.89
CA GLU A 11 3.66 8.08 -14.01
C GLU A 11 2.19 8.36 -13.62
N LYS A 12 1.86 8.34 -12.31
CA LYS A 12 0.50 8.54 -11.79
C LYS A 12 0.45 9.52 -10.59
N PRO A 13 -0.61 10.34 -10.46
CA PRO A 13 -0.78 11.30 -9.35
C PRO A 13 -0.86 10.65 -7.97
N ASP A 14 -1.41 9.44 -7.89
CA ASP A 14 -1.61 8.72 -6.62
C ASP A 14 -0.27 8.27 -6.00
N ASP A 15 0.71 7.92 -6.83
CA ASP A 15 2.03 7.46 -6.40
C ASP A 15 2.81 8.59 -5.73
N ALA A 16 2.73 9.80 -6.29
CA ALA A 16 3.33 10.98 -5.69
C ALA A 16 2.73 11.27 -4.31
N LEU A 17 1.40 11.20 -4.17
CA LEU A 17 0.72 11.42 -2.89
C LEU A 17 1.10 10.36 -1.84
N ARG A 18 1.28 9.09 -2.25
CA ARG A 18 1.76 8.02 -1.36
C ARG A 18 3.19 8.28 -0.91
N ALA A 19 4.09 8.68 -1.81
CA ALA A 19 5.49 8.99 -1.49
C ALA A 19 5.60 10.15 -0.48
N TRP A 20 4.84 11.23 -0.68
CA TRP A 20 4.80 12.35 0.26
C TRP A 20 4.19 11.97 1.61
N ARG A 21 3.18 11.09 1.64
CA ARG A 21 2.63 10.55 2.90
C ARG A 21 3.67 9.71 3.66
N ALA A 22 4.41 8.84 2.95
CA ALA A 22 5.48 8.07 3.55
C ALA A 22 6.56 8.98 4.17
N LEU A 23 6.96 10.04 3.47
CA LEU A 23 7.93 11.02 3.96
C LEU A 23 7.44 11.78 5.21
N ARG A 24 6.14 12.09 5.25
CA ARG A 24 5.50 12.70 6.43
C ARG A 24 5.51 11.75 7.62
N TYR A 25 5.15 10.47 7.45
CA TYR A 25 5.22 9.48 8.53
C TYR A 25 6.64 9.31 9.06
N PHE A 26 7.63 9.29 8.16
CA PHE A 26 9.04 9.25 8.55
C PHE A 26 9.46 10.50 9.35
N SER A 27 8.98 11.69 8.95
CA SER A 27 9.23 12.93 9.69
C SER A 27 8.58 12.93 11.08
N LEU A 28 7.38 12.35 11.22
CA LEU A 28 6.71 12.20 12.52
C LEU A 28 7.46 11.22 13.43
N TYR A 29 7.88 10.07 12.90
CA TYR A 29 8.73 9.11 13.62
C TYR A 29 10.02 9.75 14.13
N ARG A 30 10.68 10.56 13.28
CA ARG A 30 11.87 11.34 13.66
C ARG A 30 11.59 12.27 14.85
N LEU A 31 10.46 12.99 14.85
CA LEU A 31 10.07 13.86 15.96
C LEU A 31 9.85 13.08 17.25
N VAL A 32 9.31 11.87 17.18
CA VAL A 32 9.17 11.00 18.35
C VAL A 32 10.54 10.65 18.93
N ILE A 33 11.51 10.25 18.10
CA ILE A 33 12.87 9.94 18.58
C ILE A 33 13.58 11.19 19.14
N ALA A 34 13.56 12.29 18.39
CA ALA A 34 14.21 13.52 18.81
C ALA A 34 13.58 14.06 20.12
N GLY A 35 12.25 14.02 20.20
CA GLY A 35 11.50 14.38 21.40
C GLY A 35 11.82 13.47 22.58
N LEU A 36 11.93 12.15 22.35
CA LEU A 36 12.32 11.19 23.38
C LEU A 36 13.70 11.53 23.96
N PHE A 37 14.70 11.80 23.11
CA PHE A 37 16.03 12.18 23.61
C PHE A 37 16.03 13.49 24.39
N VAL A 38 15.27 14.49 23.93
CA VAL A 38 15.12 15.75 24.66
C VAL A 38 14.45 15.52 26.02
N VAL A 39 13.37 14.75 26.08
CA VAL A 39 12.67 14.43 27.34
C VAL A 39 13.58 13.68 28.30
N LEU A 40 14.26 12.62 27.85
CA LEU A 40 15.20 11.88 28.69
C LEU A 40 16.36 12.76 29.18
N GLY A 41 16.82 13.70 28.36
CA GLY A 41 17.85 14.66 28.73
C GLY A 41 17.40 15.73 29.74
N VAL A 42 16.15 16.20 29.64
CA VAL A 42 15.61 17.20 30.57
C VAL A 42 15.25 16.59 31.93
N VAL A 43 14.78 15.34 31.94
CA VAL A 43 14.41 14.61 33.18
C VAL A 43 15.63 13.96 33.85
N ASP A 44 16.81 14.05 33.22
CA ASP A 44 18.07 13.48 33.71
C ASP A 44 18.00 11.96 33.93
N THR A 45 17.26 11.27 33.07
CA THR A 45 17.05 9.81 33.09
C THR A 45 17.64 9.11 31.88
N LEU A 46 18.65 9.73 31.26
CA LEU A 46 19.41 9.14 30.16
C LEU A 46 20.09 7.84 30.62
N PRO A 47 19.78 6.69 29.99
CA PRO A 47 20.44 5.44 30.35
C PRO A 47 21.91 5.47 29.89
N PRO A 48 22.87 5.13 30.76
CA PRO A 48 24.27 4.98 30.35
C PRO A 48 24.40 3.95 29.20
N PRO A 49 25.27 4.18 28.21
CA PRO A 49 26.26 5.27 28.11
C PRO A 49 25.77 6.52 27.36
N LEU A 50 24.46 6.72 27.17
CA LEU A 50 23.96 7.86 26.40
C LEU A 50 24.36 9.19 27.03
N GLY A 51 25.10 10.01 26.27
CA GLY A 51 25.60 11.31 26.73
C GLY A 51 26.65 11.24 27.84
N SER A 52 27.18 10.07 28.19
CA SER A 52 28.12 9.92 29.33
C SER A 52 29.46 10.61 29.11
N ASN A 53 29.93 10.70 27.85
CA ASN A 53 31.24 11.28 27.54
C ASN A 53 31.16 12.80 27.34
N ALA A 54 30.11 13.29 26.69
CA ALA A 54 29.90 14.71 26.46
C ALA A 54 28.42 15.10 26.61
N PRO A 55 27.90 15.21 27.86
CA PRO A 55 26.46 15.42 28.11
C PRO A 55 25.94 16.74 27.55
N VAL A 56 26.77 17.80 27.58
CA VAL A 56 26.43 19.10 26.98
C VAL A 56 26.27 19.00 25.46
N LEU A 57 27.19 18.29 24.78
CA LEU A 57 27.11 18.08 23.34
C LEU A 57 25.88 17.25 22.98
N PHE A 58 25.60 16.19 23.75
CA PHE A 58 24.41 15.35 23.56
C PHE A 58 23.12 16.18 23.67
N SER A 59 22.99 16.99 24.73
CA SER A 59 21.79 17.80 24.97
C SER A 59 21.55 18.83 23.87
N TRP A 60 22.59 19.59 23.47
CA TRP A 60 22.48 20.53 22.36
C TRP A 60 22.13 19.83 21.05
N THR A 61 22.75 18.68 20.78
CA THR A 61 22.46 17.91 19.57
C THR A 61 21.01 17.43 19.55
N ALA A 62 20.47 16.96 20.69
CA ALA A 62 19.08 16.53 20.80
C ALA A 62 18.10 17.69 20.53
N TRP A 63 18.35 18.87 21.10
CA TRP A 63 17.52 20.07 20.85
C TRP A 63 17.60 20.54 19.39
N ILE A 64 18.80 20.59 18.81
CA ILE A 64 19.00 20.94 17.39
C ILE A 64 18.31 19.92 16.50
N TYR A 65 18.43 18.62 16.81
CA TYR A 65 17.79 17.55 16.06
C TYR A 65 16.26 17.66 16.08
N LEU A 66 15.68 18.00 17.24
CA LEU A 66 14.24 18.26 17.37
C LEU A 66 13.82 19.48 16.54
N ALA A 67 14.54 20.60 16.65
CA ALA A 67 14.25 21.82 15.89
C ALA A 67 14.34 21.59 14.37
N LEU A 68 15.38 20.90 13.91
CA LEU A 68 15.53 20.50 12.51
C LEU A 68 14.42 19.54 12.07
N GLY A 69 14.01 18.59 12.92
CA GLY A 69 12.89 17.69 12.65
C GLY A 69 11.58 18.46 12.43
N ILE A 70 11.30 19.49 13.23
CA ILE A 70 10.11 20.33 13.08
C ILE A 70 10.20 21.12 11.77
N ALA A 71 11.34 21.77 11.50
CA ALA A 71 11.55 22.52 10.26
C ALA A 71 11.36 21.63 9.02
N ILE A 72 11.92 20.42 9.06
CA ILE A 72 11.79 19.41 8.01
C ILE A 72 10.32 19.02 7.79
N LEU A 73 9.56 18.77 8.87
CA LEU A 73 8.14 18.44 8.76
C LEU A 73 7.35 19.56 8.08
N VAL A 74 7.61 20.83 8.42
CA VAL A 74 6.98 21.99 7.78
C VAL A 74 7.31 22.05 6.29
N ILE A 75 8.57 21.80 5.91
CA ILE A 75 9.00 21.75 4.50
C ILE A 75 8.32 20.60 3.75
N VAL A 76 8.15 19.44 4.38
CA VAL A 76 7.42 18.28 3.81
C VAL A 76 5.96 18.64 3.56
N GLU A 77 5.28 19.26 4.52
CA GLU A 77 3.87 19.62 4.38
C GLU A 77 3.66 20.70 3.31
N GLY A 78 4.60 21.66 3.21
CA GLY A 78 4.58 22.69 2.18
C GLY A 78 4.99 22.21 0.77
N ARG A 79 5.49 20.97 0.61
CA ARG A 79 5.95 20.37 -0.65
C ARG A 79 6.88 21.28 -1.48
N VAL A 80 7.73 22.04 -0.79
CA VAL A 80 8.51 23.14 -1.39
C VAL A 80 9.70 22.64 -2.22
N GLN A 81 10.22 21.44 -1.91
CA GLN A 81 11.47 20.93 -2.48
C GLN A 81 11.26 19.70 -3.38
N ARG A 82 12.26 19.40 -4.22
CA ARG A 82 12.29 18.17 -5.02
C ARG A 82 12.39 16.95 -4.10
N TYR A 83 11.49 15.99 -4.25
CA TYR A 83 11.38 14.80 -3.39
C TYR A 83 12.72 14.09 -3.12
N ARG A 84 13.51 13.81 -4.17
CA ARG A 84 14.79 13.09 -4.03
C ARG A 84 15.83 13.88 -3.22
N LEU A 85 15.93 15.18 -3.47
CA LEU A 85 16.86 16.05 -2.75
C LEU A 85 16.45 16.18 -1.29
N GLN A 86 15.14 16.33 -1.05
CA GLN A 86 14.59 16.42 0.29
C GLN A 86 14.80 15.14 1.09
N LEU A 87 14.48 13.97 0.51
CA LEU A 87 14.73 12.68 1.15
C LEU A 87 16.22 12.48 1.46
N PHE A 88 17.11 12.77 0.50
CA PHE A 88 18.56 12.64 0.73
C PHE A 88 19.04 13.55 1.85
N ALA A 89 18.69 14.84 1.81
CA ALA A 89 19.08 15.81 2.83
C ALA A 89 18.55 15.42 4.21
N GLN A 90 17.31 14.94 4.28
CA GLN A 90 16.69 14.48 5.52
C GLN A 90 17.44 13.33 6.18
N ILE A 91 17.87 12.33 5.39
CA ILE A 91 18.62 11.19 5.92
C ILE A 91 20.05 11.60 6.28
N CYS A 92 20.68 12.50 5.52
CA CYS A 92 21.99 13.03 5.89
C CYS A 92 21.95 13.79 7.23
N VAL A 93 20.88 14.54 7.49
CA VAL A 93 20.67 15.18 8.81
C VAL A 93 20.55 14.13 9.90
N ASP A 94 19.78 13.06 9.68
CA ASP A 94 19.65 11.98 10.69
C ASP A 94 21.00 11.31 10.97
N ILE A 95 21.73 10.95 9.93
CA ILE A 95 23.07 10.37 10.04
C ILE A 95 23.96 11.30 10.85
N LEU A 96 24.04 12.58 10.48
CA LEU A 96 24.90 13.56 11.15
C LEU A 96 24.55 13.71 12.63
N MET A 97 23.27 13.92 12.95
CA MET A 97 22.83 14.15 14.34
C MET A 97 23.02 12.90 15.19
N LEU A 98 22.66 11.72 14.68
CA LEU A 98 22.83 10.45 15.40
C LEU A 98 24.31 10.09 15.57
N THR A 99 25.17 10.36 14.58
CA THR A 99 26.62 10.19 14.72
C THR A 99 27.21 11.15 15.77
N LEU A 100 26.72 12.38 15.84
CA LEU A 100 27.18 13.33 16.85
C LEU A 100 26.72 12.95 18.27
N MET A 101 25.51 12.42 18.41
CA MET A 101 25.02 11.84 19.67
C MET A 101 25.78 10.55 20.04
N MET A 102 26.12 9.73 19.06
CA MET A 102 26.97 8.54 19.23
C MET A 102 28.33 8.94 19.78
N HIS A 103 28.97 9.95 19.20
CA HIS A 103 30.23 10.50 19.68
C HIS A 103 30.14 10.96 21.14
N ALA A 104 29.09 11.73 21.46
CA ALA A 104 28.83 12.20 22.82
C ALA A 104 28.55 11.07 23.84
N SER A 105 28.24 9.87 23.36
CA SER A 105 27.90 8.68 24.15
C SER A 105 29.03 7.63 24.19
N GLY A 106 30.23 7.98 23.72
CA GLY A 106 31.38 7.07 23.73
C GLY A 106 31.56 6.21 22.48
N GLY A 107 30.93 6.60 21.36
CA GLY A 107 31.15 5.97 20.05
C GLY A 107 30.21 4.79 19.79
N VAL A 108 30.68 3.85 18.97
CA VAL A 108 29.85 2.75 18.41
C VAL A 108 29.26 1.83 19.49
N GLU A 109 29.93 1.67 20.63
CA GLU A 109 29.44 0.87 21.76
C GLU A 109 28.17 1.44 22.42
N SER A 110 27.85 2.72 22.19
CA SER A 110 26.64 3.37 22.73
C SER A 110 25.32 2.76 22.24
N GLY A 111 25.37 1.92 21.19
CA GLY A 111 24.20 1.34 20.57
C GLY A 111 23.44 2.28 19.63
N LEU A 112 23.75 3.59 19.60
CA LEU A 112 23.10 4.56 18.71
C LEU A 112 23.28 4.24 17.22
N GLY A 113 24.25 3.39 16.88
CA GLY A 113 24.47 2.89 15.53
C GLY A 113 23.26 2.17 14.95
N ILE A 114 22.45 1.51 15.78
CA ILE A 114 21.22 0.86 15.33
C ILE A 114 20.19 1.86 14.80
N LEU A 115 20.12 3.06 15.38
CA LEU A 115 19.21 4.11 14.92
C LEU A 115 19.65 4.66 13.56
N ILE A 116 20.96 4.74 13.31
CA ILE A 116 21.50 5.10 11.99
C ILE A 116 21.12 4.03 10.97
N VAL A 117 21.23 2.74 11.31
CA VAL A 117 20.77 1.63 10.46
C VAL A 117 19.28 1.78 10.13
N VAL A 118 18.43 2.10 11.11
CA VAL A 118 16.99 2.31 10.89
C VAL A 118 16.73 3.53 9.99
N ALA A 119 17.48 4.62 10.15
CA ALA A 119 17.38 5.79 9.28
C ALA A 119 17.77 5.45 7.84
N VAL A 120 18.89 4.74 7.64
CA VAL A 120 19.35 4.26 6.32
C VAL A 120 18.32 3.31 5.70
N ALA A 121 17.77 2.37 6.46
CA ALA A 121 16.73 1.44 6.02
C ALA A 121 15.49 2.20 5.51
N SER A 122 15.01 3.15 6.31
CA SER A 122 13.86 3.99 5.99
C SER A 122 14.11 4.82 4.73
N GLY A 123 15.28 5.47 4.65
CA GLY A 123 15.70 6.19 3.45
C GLY A 123 15.74 5.30 2.21
N SER A 124 16.25 4.07 2.35
CA SER A 124 16.41 3.11 1.26
C SER A 124 15.10 2.50 0.78
N LEU A 125 14.09 2.36 1.65
CA LEU A 125 12.72 2.00 1.27
C LEU A 125 12.08 3.05 0.35
N LEU A 126 12.34 4.33 0.63
CA LEU A 126 11.76 5.47 -0.08
C LEU A 126 12.59 5.95 -1.29
N ALA A 127 13.84 5.50 -1.39
CA ALA A 127 14.80 5.91 -2.41
C ALA A 127 14.86 4.96 -3.61
N SER A 128 15.53 5.41 -4.68
CA SER A 128 15.94 4.55 -5.80
C SER A 128 17.24 3.80 -5.47
N GLY A 129 17.51 2.68 -6.17
CA GLY A 129 18.61 1.78 -5.81
C GLY A 129 19.98 2.43 -5.66
N ARG A 130 20.36 3.33 -6.59
CA ARG A 130 21.63 4.08 -6.49
C ARG A 130 21.68 4.97 -5.23
N MET A 131 20.55 5.59 -4.89
CA MET A 131 20.47 6.50 -3.74
C MET A 131 20.48 5.71 -2.42
N ALA A 132 19.89 4.51 -2.35
CA ALA A 132 20.02 3.62 -1.20
C ALA A 132 21.50 3.29 -0.89
N VAL A 133 22.28 2.93 -1.92
CA VAL A 133 23.72 2.66 -1.77
C VAL A 133 24.49 3.90 -1.32
N LEU A 134 24.18 5.08 -1.87
CA LEU A 134 24.79 6.33 -1.44
C LEU A 134 24.51 6.64 0.03
N LEU A 135 23.27 6.45 0.50
CA LEU A 135 22.91 6.67 1.90
C LEU A 135 23.68 5.73 2.85
N ALA A 136 23.80 4.45 2.49
CA ALA A 136 24.60 3.49 3.25
C ALA A 136 26.08 3.87 3.29
N ALA A 137 26.64 4.32 2.16
CA ALA A 137 28.01 4.79 2.08
C ALA A 137 28.24 6.04 2.95
N THR A 138 27.34 7.03 2.88
CA THR A 138 27.42 8.23 3.71
C THR A 138 27.34 7.90 5.19
N ALA A 139 26.44 7.02 5.61
CA ALA A 139 26.31 6.59 6.99
C ALA A 139 27.56 5.83 7.48
N THR A 140 28.07 4.91 6.66
CA THR A 140 29.29 4.16 6.97
C THR A 140 30.50 5.08 7.11
N LEU A 141 30.65 6.04 6.18
CA LEU A 141 31.73 7.02 6.24
C LEU A 141 31.61 7.92 7.47
N ALA A 142 30.40 8.34 7.85
CA ALA A 142 30.17 9.14 9.05
C ALA A 142 30.60 8.38 10.32
N VAL A 143 30.21 7.11 10.45
CA VAL A 143 30.61 6.26 11.59
C VAL A 143 32.11 6.00 11.61
N LEU A 144 32.72 5.68 10.46
CA LEU A 144 34.17 5.46 10.40
C LEU A 144 34.96 6.73 10.71
N LEU A 145 34.49 7.89 10.24
CA LEU A 145 35.10 9.18 10.57
C LEU A 145 34.97 9.48 12.06
N GLU A 146 33.80 9.25 12.65
CA GLU A 146 33.59 9.39 14.09
C GLU A 146 34.54 8.48 14.87
N THR A 147 34.64 7.22 14.49
CA THR A 147 35.53 6.24 15.13
C THR A 147 36.99 6.67 15.04
N ALA A 148 37.41 7.18 13.87
CA ALA A 148 38.76 7.68 13.66
C ALA A 148 39.06 8.90 14.56
N VAL A 149 38.15 9.87 14.58
CA VAL A 149 38.25 11.07 15.43
C VAL A 149 38.28 10.68 16.91
N ALA A 150 37.32 9.87 17.37
CA ALA A 150 37.25 9.43 18.76
C ALA A 150 38.53 8.69 19.20
N THR A 151 39.06 7.80 18.34
CA THR A 151 40.31 7.09 18.62
C THR A 151 41.49 8.05 18.73
N SER A 152 41.57 9.07 17.87
CA SER A 152 42.67 10.05 17.90
C SER A 152 42.65 10.96 19.13
N PHE A 153 41.46 11.36 19.62
CA PHE A 153 41.35 12.31 20.74
C PHE A 153 41.31 11.63 22.11
N PHE A 154 40.60 10.51 22.24
CA PHE A 154 40.31 9.89 23.54
C PHE A 154 41.03 8.55 23.74
N GLY A 155 41.62 7.99 22.68
CA GLY A 155 41.96 6.58 22.63
C GLY A 155 40.70 5.72 22.57
N SER A 156 40.77 4.54 21.97
CA SER A 156 39.62 3.63 21.92
C SER A 156 40.05 2.19 22.19
N PRO A 157 39.18 1.38 22.82
CA PRO A 157 39.45 -0.03 23.04
C PRO A 157 39.78 -0.76 21.74
N ALA A 158 40.60 -1.81 21.87
CA ALA A 158 40.86 -2.72 20.76
C ALA A 158 39.55 -3.34 20.26
N GLY A 159 39.26 -3.23 18.96
CA GLY A 159 38.06 -3.77 18.33
C GLY A 159 37.03 -2.72 17.86
N THR A 160 37.17 -1.45 18.25
CA THR A 160 36.23 -0.38 17.86
C THR A 160 36.10 -0.23 16.34
N TYR A 161 37.22 -0.29 15.60
CA TYR A 161 37.20 -0.26 14.12
C TYR A 161 36.50 -1.48 13.50
N THR A 162 36.67 -2.66 14.10
CA THR A 162 35.99 -3.88 13.64
C THR A 162 34.48 -3.73 13.84
N GLN A 163 34.05 -3.20 14.98
CA GLN A 163 32.63 -2.94 15.25
C GLN A 163 32.05 -1.89 14.31
N ALA A 164 32.77 -0.79 14.05
CA ALA A 164 32.39 0.23 13.08
C ALA A 164 32.27 -0.36 11.66
N GLY A 165 33.22 -1.22 11.26
CA GLY A 165 33.21 -1.92 9.97
C GLY A 165 32.04 -2.91 9.85
N MET A 166 31.75 -3.67 10.90
CA MET A 166 30.58 -4.56 10.95
C MET A 166 29.27 -3.77 10.88
N LEU A 167 29.19 -2.63 11.58
CA LEU A 167 28.03 -1.76 11.51
C LEU A 167 27.86 -1.15 10.11
N GLY A 168 28.95 -0.74 9.46
CA GLY A 168 28.94 -0.30 8.07
C GLY A 168 28.44 -1.39 7.12
N ALA A 169 28.96 -2.61 7.24
CA ALA A 169 28.49 -3.77 6.47
C ALA A 169 26.99 -4.03 6.72
N ALA A 170 26.53 -3.91 7.96
CA ALA A 170 25.12 -4.01 8.30
C ALA A 170 24.29 -2.92 7.63
N MET A 171 24.73 -1.66 7.62
CA MET A 171 24.04 -0.56 6.92
C MET A 171 23.90 -0.84 5.42
N PHE A 172 24.95 -1.34 4.75
CA PHE A 172 24.86 -1.74 3.34
C PHE A 172 23.90 -2.91 3.13
N GLY A 173 23.99 -3.95 3.96
CA GLY A 173 23.08 -5.09 3.90
C GLY A 173 21.63 -4.67 4.09
N THR A 174 21.36 -3.85 5.11
CA THR A 174 20.03 -3.30 5.38
C THR A 174 19.55 -2.41 4.25
N ALA A 175 20.38 -1.50 3.72
CA ALA A 175 19.99 -0.65 2.59
C ALA A 175 19.62 -1.49 1.35
N LEU A 176 20.39 -2.53 1.05
CA LEU A 176 20.11 -3.44 -0.06
C LEU A 176 18.80 -4.20 0.16
N LEU A 177 18.61 -4.81 1.34
CA LEU A 177 17.38 -5.54 1.67
C LEU A 177 16.15 -4.63 1.65
N SER A 178 16.24 -3.45 2.27
CA SER A 178 15.18 -2.44 2.24
C SER A 178 14.84 -2.03 0.81
N TYR A 179 15.84 -1.78 -0.04
CA TYR A 179 15.61 -1.47 -1.45
C TYR A 179 14.93 -2.62 -2.20
N LEU A 180 15.41 -3.86 -2.02
CA LEU A 180 14.83 -5.05 -2.67
C LEU A 180 13.39 -5.29 -2.23
N LEU A 181 13.09 -5.12 -0.94
CA LEU A 181 11.73 -5.22 -0.40
C LEU A 181 10.83 -4.15 -1.01
N ALA A 182 11.30 -2.91 -1.10
CA ALA A 182 10.54 -1.83 -1.72
C ALA A 182 10.25 -2.14 -3.20
N GLU A 183 11.21 -2.71 -3.93
CA GLU A 183 11.00 -3.10 -5.32
C GLU A 183 9.99 -4.24 -5.46
N ARG A 184 10.07 -5.27 -4.60
CA ARG A 184 9.09 -6.36 -4.56
C ARG A 184 7.68 -5.88 -4.26
N VAL A 185 7.54 -4.92 -3.34
CA VAL A 185 6.24 -4.31 -3.03
C VAL A 185 5.70 -3.54 -4.25
N ARG A 186 6.54 -2.74 -4.92
CA ARG A 186 6.15 -2.02 -6.14
C ARG A 186 5.74 -2.96 -7.27
N GLU A 187 6.48 -4.06 -7.49
CA GLU A 187 6.14 -5.10 -8.47
C GLU A 187 4.78 -5.73 -8.16
N SER A 188 4.53 -6.08 -6.89
CA SER A 188 3.28 -6.67 -6.43
C SER A 188 2.09 -5.70 -6.61
N GLU A 189 2.26 -4.44 -6.24
CA GLU A 189 1.24 -3.40 -6.45
C GLU A 189 0.94 -3.20 -7.95
N ALA A 190 1.98 -3.20 -8.80
CA ALA A 190 1.81 -3.06 -10.25
C ALA A 190 1.06 -4.25 -10.86
N LEU A 191 1.33 -5.48 -10.40
CA LEU A 191 0.63 -6.68 -10.84
C LEU A 191 -0.84 -6.65 -10.39
N ALA A 192 -1.10 -6.35 -9.12
CA ALA A 192 -2.46 -6.24 -8.59
C ALA A 192 -3.27 -5.17 -9.33
N ALA A 193 -2.65 -4.02 -9.65
CA ALA A 193 -3.29 -2.97 -10.43
C ALA A 193 -3.67 -3.43 -11.85
N ARG A 194 -2.83 -4.26 -12.51
CA ARG A 194 -3.16 -4.84 -13.82
C ARG A 194 -4.32 -5.83 -13.72
N GLN A 195 -4.29 -6.72 -12.73
CA GLN A 195 -5.37 -7.69 -12.49
C GLN A 195 -6.70 -7.01 -12.20
N ALA A 196 -6.70 -5.92 -11.42
CA ALA A 196 -7.90 -5.14 -11.15
C ALA A 196 -8.53 -4.58 -12.44
N VAL A 197 -7.70 -4.09 -13.38
CA VAL A 197 -8.17 -3.61 -14.69
C VAL A 197 -8.76 -4.75 -15.52
N ASP A 198 -8.12 -5.92 -15.52
CA ASP A 198 -8.58 -7.07 -16.31
C ASP A 198 -9.90 -7.65 -15.77
N ILE A 199 -10.09 -7.69 -14.44
CA ILE A 199 -11.36 -8.07 -13.82
C ILE A 199 -12.49 -7.12 -14.24
N VAL A 200 -12.25 -5.81 -14.25
CA VAL A 200 -13.25 -4.83 -14.70
C VAL A 200 -13.59 -5.01 -16.18
N LYS A 201 -12.60 -5.29 -17.03
CA LYS A 201 -12.83 -5.57 -18.46
C LYS A 201 -13.65 -6.86 -18.66
N LEU A 202 -13.31 -7.93 -17.95
CA LEU A 202 -14.04 -9.20 -18.00
C LEU A 202 -15.48 -9.05 -17.52
N SER A 203 -15.70 -8.29 -16.44
CA SER A 203 -17.05 -7.98 -15.95
C SER A 203 -17.88 -7.25 -17.01
N ARG A 204 -17.34 -6.19 -17.62
CA ARG A 204 -18.01 -5.45 -18.70
C ARG A 204 -18.27 -6.30 -19.95
N LEU A 205 -17.32 -7.15 -20.33
CA LEU A 205 -17.50 -8.09 -21.45
C LEU A 205 -18.60 -9.11 -21.15
N ASN A 206 -18.61 -9.68 -19.95
CA ASN A 206 -19.62 -10.64 -19.53
C ASN A 206 -21.01 -10.00 -19.53
N GLU A 207 -21.15 -8.79 -18.98
CA GLU A 207 -22.40 -8.02 -19.00
C GLU A 207 -22.86 -7.75 -20.45
N HIS A 208 -21.93 -7.37 -21.33
CA HIS A 208 -22.26 -7.10 -22.73
C HIS A 208 -22.63 -8.36 -23.52
N ILE A 209 -21.98 -9.50 -23.25
CA ILE A 209 -22.34 -10.79 -23.85
C ILE A 209 -23.75 -11.15 -23.43
N VAL A 210 -24.05 -11.17 -22.12
CA VAL A 210 -25.38 -11.51 -21.59
C VAL A 210 -26.47 -10.62 -22.20
N GLN A 211 -26.21 -9.32 -22.36
CA GLN A 211 -27.14 -8.39 -23.00
C GLN A 211 -27.41 -8.68 -24.48
N ARG A 212 -26.45 -9.24 -25.23
CA ARG A 212 -26.58 -9.53 -26.67
C ARG A 212 -26.81 -11.00 -27.01
N MET A 213 -26.89 -11.88 -26.02
CA MET A 213 -27.27 -13.27 -26.26
C MET A 213 -28.66 -13.31 -26.87
N ARG A 214 -28.82 -13.95 -28.03
CA ARG A 214 -30.12 -14.15 -28.71
C ARG A 214 -31.11 -14.98 -27.89
N SER A 215 -30.62 -15.66 -26.86
CA SER A 215 -31.43 -16.36 -25.87
C SER A 215 -31.86 -15.36 -24.79
N GLY A 216 -33.15 -15.30 -24.47
CA GLY A 216 -33.62 -14.56 -23.31
C GLY A 216 -33.10 -15.18 -22.01
N VAL A 217 -32.53 -14.36 -21.13
CA VAL A 217 -32.05 -14.78 -19.80
C VAL A 217 -32.72 -13.91 -18.75
N VAL A 218 -33.37 -14.57 -17.79
CA VAL A 218 -33.95 -13.98 -16.57
C VAL A 218 -33.31 -14.69 -15.37
N VAL A 219 -32.76 -13.92 -14.43
CA VAL A 219 -32.19 -14.41 -13.18
C VAL A 219 -33.08 -13.95 -12.04
N LEU A 220 -33.47 -14.87 -11.17
CA LEU A 220 -34.35 -14.63 -10.02
C LEU A 220 -33.57 -14.82 -8.71
N ASP A 221 -33.97 -14.11 -7.66
CA ASP A 221 -33.51 -14.36 -6.30
C ASP A 221 -34.30 -15.50 -5.62
N ALA A 222 -33.95 -15.81 -4.37
CA ALA A 222 -34.61 -16.87 -3.59
C ALA A 222 -36.10 -16.61 -3.31
N ASP A 223 -36.54 -15.34 -3.40
CA ASP A 223 -37.93 -14.92 -3.20
C ASP A 223 -38.69 -14.78 -4.54
N GLY A 224 -38.07 -15.14 -5.66
CA GLY A 224 -38.69 -15.08 -7.00
C GLY A 224 -38.73 -13.68 -7.62
N ARG A 225 -37.87 -12.76 -7.18
CA ARG A 225 -37.75 -11.40 -7.75
C ARG A 225 -36.66 -11.33 -8.81
N ILE A 226 -36.84 -10.48 -9.81
CA ILE A 226 -35.91 -10.36 -10.93
C ILE A 226 -34.62 -9.65 -10.48
N VAL A 227 -33.51 -10.37 -10.51
CA VAL A 227 -32.16 -9.85 -10.25
C VAL A 227 -31.54 -9.31 -11.54
N LEU A 228 -31.72 -10.02 -12.65
CA LEU A 228 -31.18 -9.63 -13.95
C LEU A 228 -32.11 -10.10 -15.06
N ILE A 229 -32.34 -9.25 -16.04
CA ILE A 229 -33.05 -9.60 -17.28
C ILE A 229 -32.29 -8.99 -18.46
N ASN A 230 -31.95 -9.82 -19.45
CA ASN A 230 -31.26 -9.34 -20.64
C ASN A 230 -32.22 -8.74 -21.68
N GLU A 231 -31.68 -8.03 -22.66
CA GLU A 231 -32.50 -7.29 -23.64
C GLU A 231 -33.31 -8.22 -24.55
N SER A 232 -32.78 -9.41 -24.87
CA SER A 232 -33.53 -10.42 -25.62
C SER A 232 -34.71 -10.98 -24.83
N ALA A 233 -34.58 -11.22 -23.51
CA ALA A 233 -35.72 -11.62 -22.68
C ALA A 233 -36.76 -10.51 -22.58
N ARG A 234 -36.34 -9.24 -22.44
CA ARG A 234 -37.28 -8.11 -22.47
C ARG A 234 -38.05 -8.05 -23.79
N GLY A 235 -37.34 -8.14 -24.92
CA GLY A 235 -37.96 -8.13 -26.24
C GLY A 235 -38.90 -9.31 -26.50
N MET A 236 -38.54 -10.50 -26.01
CA MET A 236 -39.38 -11.71 -26.11
C MET A 236 -40.60 -11.67 -25.20
N LEU A 237 -40.50 -11.04 -24.03
CA LEU A 237 -41.56 -10.97 -23.04
C LEU A 237 -42.40 -9.69 -23.10
N GLY A 238 -42.06 -8.74 -23.98
CA GLY A 238 -42.76 -7.45 -24.09
C GLY A 238 -42.49 -6.48 -22.94
N ILE A 239 -41.48 -6.73 -22.10
CA ILE A 239 -41.27 -5.98 -20.85
C ILE A 239 -40.59 -4.63 -21.13
N GLY A 240 -41.31 -3.54 -20.89
CA GLY A 240 -40.78 -2.18 -20.91
C GLY A 240 -40.45 -1.64 -19.51
N GLY A 241 -39.32 -0.92 -19.38
CA GLY A 241 -38.93 -0.24 -18.13
C GLY A 241 -37.92 -1.01 -17.27
N ASP A 242 -37.56 -0.43 -16.12
CA ASP A 242 -36.69 -1.08 -15.14
C ASP A 242 -37.52 -1.95 -14.20
N VAL A 243 -37.25 -3.26 -14.21
CA VAL A 243 -37.98 -4.29 -13.46
C VAL A 243 -37.09 -5.03 -12.46
N GLN A 244 -35.87 -4.51 -12.21
CA GLN A 244 -34.98 -5.08 -11.18
C GLN A 244 -35.62 -4.98 -9.78
N GLY A 245 -35.65 -6.10 -9.05
CA GLY A 245 -36.24 -6.21 -7.71
C GLY A 245 -37.76 -6.43 -7.68
N VAL A 246 -38.43 -6.41 -8.84
CA VAL A 246 -39.87 -6.70 -8.96
C VAL A 246 -40.09 -8.21 -9.01
N ALA A 247 -41.20 -8.67 -8.40
CA ALA A 247 -41.56 -10.08 -8.39
C ALA A 247 -41.96 -10.56 -9.80
N LEU A 248 -41.56 -11.79 -10.15
CA LEU A 248 -41.77 -12.35 -11.50
C LEU A 248 -43.26 -12.39 -11.89
N ASP A 249 -44.14 -12.60 -10.92
CA ASP A 249 -45.59 -12.65 -11.10
C ASP A 249 -46.19 -11.35 -11.63
N GLN A 250 -45.61 -10.20 -11.27
CA GLN A 250 -46.06 -8.89 -11.71
C GLN A 250 -45.55 -8.50 -13.09
N VAL A 251 -44.43 -9.10 -13.52
CA VAL A 251 -43.73 -8.71 -14.75
C VAL A 251 -44.00 -9.69 -15.89
N ALA A 252 -44.02 -10.99 -15.60
CA ALA A 252 -44.24 -12.04 -16.57
C ALA A 252 -45.05 -13.19 -15.93
N PRO A 253 -46.35 -12.98 -15.64
CA PRO A 253 -47.21 -13.99 -15.00
C PRO A 253 -47.25 -15.31 -15.77
N VAL A 254 -47.07 -15.26 -17.09
CA VAL A 254 -47.01 -16.43 -17.99
C VAL A 254 -45.85 -17.39 -17.65
N LEU A 255 -44.79 -16.90 -17.01
CA LEU A 255 -43.63 -17.72 -16.61
C LEU A 255 -43.76 -18.32 -15.20
N VAL A 256 -44.77 -17.91 -14.41
CA VAL A 256 -44.92 -18.33 -13.01
C VAL A 256 -45.28 -19.81 -12.90
N THR A 257 -46.27 -20.28 -13.67
CA THR A 257 -46.70 -21.68 -13.62
C THR A 257 -45.57 -22.64 -14.04
N PRO A 258 -44.87 -22.43 -15.17
CA PRO A 258 -43.68 -23.20 -15.53
C PRO A 258 -42.57 -23.17 -14.47
N TYR A 259 -42.31 -22.01 -13.86
CA TYR A 259 -41.28 -21.85 -12.83
C TYR A 259 -41.60 -22.63 -11.55
N VAL A 260 -42.85 -22.55 -11.08
CA VAL A 260 -43.32 -23.26 -9.88
C VAL A 260 -43.35 -24.78 -10.12
N ASP A 261 -43.73 -25.22 -11.31
CA ASP A 261 -43.69 -26.64 -11.68
C ASP A 261 -42.25 -27.17 -11.70
N TRP A 262 -41.31 -26.40 -12.22
CA TRP A 262 -39.89 -26.76 -12.17
C TRP A 262 -39.35 -26.84 -10.73
N LEU A 263 -39.67 -25.85 -9.87
CA LEU A 263 -39.26 -25.86 -8.46
C LEU A 263 -39.77 -27.09 -7.69
N ASN A 264 -41.01 -27.50 -7.97
CA ASN A 264 -41.66 -28.58 -7.24
C ASN A 264 -41.39 -29.98 -7.84
N ARG A 265 -41.16 -30.08 -9.14
CA ARG A 265 -41.11 -31.36 -9.87
C ARG A 265 -39.80 -31.60 -10.64
N GLY A 266 -38.93 -30.59 -10.76
CA GLY A 266 -37.69 -30.66 -11.54
C GLY A 266 -37.91 -30.75 -13.06
N LEU A 267 -39.14 -30.52 -13.53
CA LEU A 267 -39.50 -30.67 -14.95
C LEU A 267 -39.42 -29.32 -15.66
N ASN A 268 -38.64 -29.25 -16.74
CA ASN A 268 -38.68 -28.11 -17.65
C ASN A 268 -39.90 -28.21 -18.57
N SER A 269 -40.63 -27.12 -18.73
CA SER A 269 -41.79 -27.06 -19.61
C SER A 269 -41.38 -27.20 -21.08
N ALA A 270 -41.99 -28.15 -21.79
CA ALA A 270 -41.77 -28.39 -23.22
C ALA A 270 -42.79 -27.67 -24.13
N GLU A 271 -43.79 -27.01 -23.53
CA GLU A 271 -44.82 -26.29 -24.29
C GLU A 271 -44.35 -24.86 -24.63
N PRO A 272 -44.50 -24.41 -25.89
CA PRO A 272 -44.17 -23.05 -26.27
C PRO A 272 -45.06 -22.06 -25.53
N ILE A 273 -44.43 -21.05 -24.92
CA ILE A 273 -45.13 -19.97 -24.23
C ILE A 273 -45.33 -18.85 -25.23
N SER A 274 -46.57 -18.67 -25.68
CA SER A 274 -46.95 -17.55 -26.52
C SER A 274 -47.23 -16.33 -25.64
N THR A 275 -46.49 -15.25 -25.84
CA THR A 275 -46.76 -13.97 -25.16
C THR A 275 -47.74 -13.15 -25.99
N GLU A 276 -48.83 -12.68 -25.35
CA GLU A 276 -49.93 -11.95 -26.02
C GLU A 276 -49.45 -10.67 -26.73
N GLU A 277 -48.35 -10.07 -26.28
CA GLU A 277 -47.81 -8.82 -26.84
C GLU A 277 -46.74 -9.00 -27.92
N SER A 278 -46.02 -10.13 -27.99
CA SER A 278 -44.86 -10.27 -28.89
C SER A 278 -45.09 -11.18 -30.10
N ASN A 279 -46.14 -12.01 -30.12
CA ASN A 279 -46.42 -13.01 -31.18
C ASN A 279 -45.22 -13.94 -31.50
N ILE A 280 -44.32 -14.11 -30.52
CA ILE A 280 -43.16 -14.99 -30.56
C ILE A 280 -43.42 -16.14 -29.59
N ASP A 281 -43.28 -17.37 -30.07
CA ASP A 281 -43.29 -18.56 -29.23
C ASP A 281 -41.91 -18.75 -28.59
N VAL A 282 -41.88 -18.73 -27.26
CA VAL A 282 -40.63 -18.83 -26.49
C VAL A 282 -40.64 -20.12 -25.69
N MET A 283 -39.56 -20.89 -25.76
CA MET A 283 -39.33 -22.02 -24.85
C MET A 283 -38.54 -21.52 -23.63
N ALA A 284 -39.11 -21.69 -22.44
CA ALA A 284 -38.42 -21.39 -21.19
C ALA A 284 -37.75 -22.64 -20.63
N SER A 285 -36.48 -22.52 -20.24
CA SER A 285 -35.72 -23.56 -19.54
C SER A 285 -35.21 -22.99 -18.22
N PHE A 286 -35.38 -23.75 -17.14
CA PHE A 286 -35.04 -23.32 -15.80
C PHE A 286 -33.84 -24.11 -15.28
N ALA A 287 -32.92 -23.40 -14.63
CA ALA A 287 -31.72 -23.98 -14.03
C ALA A 287 -31.34 -23.19 -12.78
N GLY A 288 -30.93 -23.90 -11.72
CA GLY A 288 -30.45 -23.29 -10.49
C GLY A 288 -29.03 -22.74 -10.65
N LEU A 289 -28.83 -21.46 -10.35
CA LEU A 289 -27.52 -20.81 -10.30
C LEU A 289 -27.08 -20.72 -8.83
N GLY A 290 -26.32 -21.73 -8.41
CA GLY A 290 -25.93 -21.92 -7.01
C GLY A 290 -26.32 -23.31 -6.56
N GLY A 291 -25.44 -24.27 -6.80
CA GLY A 291 -25.63 -25.65 -6.39
C GLY A 291 -24.28 -26.32 -6.26
N ASP A 292 -23.87 -26.45 -5.01
CA ASP A 292 -23.07 -27.55 -4.49
C ASP A 292 -23.32 -28.84 -5.29
N GLU A 293 -22.26 -29.63 -5.46
CA GLU A 293 -22.30 -30.97 -6.03
C GLU A 293 -23.28 -31.85 -5.24
N ARG A 294 -24.54 -31.95 -5.68
CA ARG A 294 -25.43 -33.11 -5.43
C ARG A 294 -26.80 -32.91 -6.05
N SER A 295 -27.03 -33.58 -7.17
CA SER A 295 -28.10 -34.59 -7.32
C SER A 295 -28.28 -34.88 -8.81
N GLY A 296 -27.49 -35.84 -9.31
CA GLY A 296 -27.90 -36.70 -10.40
C GLY A 296 -28.64 -37.91 -9.83
N HIS A 297 -29.56 -38.45 -10.62
CA HIS A 297 -30.55 -39.52 -10.33
C HIS A 297 -31.78 -38.97 -9.59
N ILE A 298 -33.00 -39.06 -10.16
CA ILE A 298 -33.60 -40.08 -11.04
C ILE A 298 -34.44 -39.38 -12.12
#